data_AF-A0A970A9F0-F1
#
_entry.id   AF-A0A970A9F0-F1
#
_cell.length_a   1.000
_cell.length_b   1.000
_cell.length_c   1.000
_cell.angle_alpha   90.00
_cell.angle_beta   90.00
_cell.angle_gamma   90.00
#
_symmetry.space_group_name_H-M   'P 1'
#
loop_
_entity.id
_entity.type
_entity.pdbx_description
1 polymer ?
#
loop_
_entity_poly.entity_id
_entity_poly.type
_entity_poly.pdbx_seq_one_letter_code
_entity_poly.pdbx_strand_id
1 'polypeptide(L)'
;MRLPGEKLRDKGRRHLMSYFNDEKDRNAINEKFMNLYAKTPPRYVPNTLFTKRTARKGRALIPFSHVVNNELTYDQLDTFENGVVVEFVNNDYFEQLKLTEKEQNEVFKKLKDKLGSDDNVSAMIDIRSTGLSSSQEERLAYEELLKFLDKNNLSVEECIIRRKKNYSGLISEGNEKWEGFIHYQISGGQQDVLDSHKQFGQGIEKKEFYLFIPSVDYTSLEVSIDISLVLIYFAMFSIPKSNRKKAWNDLLSEIEMYLSVREYDTGTLLEYVQNHISLQLIPGKLTDPIQCRAIKIEDFASKTADNESIDLTHQESVNKQIYVYDNKLETLLTPARPTNVFWSKKLSNMM
;
A
#
# COMPACT_ATOMS: atom_id res chain seq x y z
N MET A 1 7.97 17.67 -14.89
CA MET A 1 8.41 18.74 -13.97
C MET A 1 8.13 18.24 -12.55
N ARG A 2 9.07 18.31 -11.60
CA ARG A 2 8.83 17.81 -10.22
C ARG A 2 7.87 18.73 -9.47
N LEU A 3 6.94 18.15 -8.71
CA LEU A 3 6.02 18.93 -7.87
C LEU A 3 6.80 19.70 -6.80
N PRO A 4 6.33 20.89 -6.37
CA PRO A 4 6.99 21.66 -5.30
C PRO A 4 7.23 20.83 -4.03
N GLY A 5 6.25 20.02 -3.63
CA GLY A 5 6.36 19.13 -2.47
C GLY A 5 7.45 18.05 -2.60
N GLU A 6 7.73 17.53 -3.81
CA GLU A 6 8.83 16.59 -4.01
C GLU A 6 10.20 17.23 -3.75
N LYS A 7 10.38 18.48 -4.21
CA LYS A 7 11.62 19.23 -3.96
C LYS A 7 11.80 19.50 -2.47
N LEU A 8 10.72 19.85 -1.78
CA LEU A 8 10.71 20.09 -0.34
C LEU A 8 11.00 18.81 0.45
N ARG A 9 10.40 17.68 0.07
CA ARG A 9 10.71 16.35 0.62
C ARG A 9 12.21 16.02 0.49
N ASP A 10 12.77 16.20 -0.70
CA ASP A 10 14.19 15.92 -0.96
C ASP A 10 15.12 16.87 -0.18
N LYS A 11 14.69 18.13 0.02
CA LYS A 11 15.40 19.10 0.89
C LYS A 11 15.35 18.67 2.35
N GLY A 12 14.17 18.28 2.86
CA GLY A 12 13.98 17.79 4.22
C GLY A 12 14.80 16.55 4.53
N ARG A 13 14.76 15.54 3.66
CA ARG A 13 15.60 14.34 3.78
C ARG A 13 17.08 14.67 3.84
N ARG A 14 17.58 15.52 2.93
CA ARG A 14 19.00 15.94 2.94
C ARG A 14 19.38 16.71 4.19
N HIS A 15 18.46 17.52 4.72
CA HIS A 15 18.69 18.23 5.98
C HIS A 15 18.82 17.27 7.17
N LEU A 16 17.93 16.29 7.29
CA LEU A 16 18.03 15.24 8.33
C LEU A 16 19.35 14.45 8.22
N MET A 17 19.76 14.10 7.01
CA MET A 17 21.06 13.44 6.76
C MET A 17 22.27 14.28 7.21
N SER A 18 22.17 15.62 7.18
CA SER A 18 23.29 16.50 7.51
C SER A 18 23.71 16.48 8.98
N TYR A 19 22.90 15.87 9.85
CA TYR A 19 23.19 15.69 11.28
C TYR A 19 24.08 14.48 11.57
N PHE A 20 24.43 13.68 10.56
CA PHE A 20 25.26 12.49 10.71
C PHE A 20 26.61 12.70 10.00
N ASN A 21 27.69 12.43 10.72
CA ASN A 21 29.05 12.49 10.18
C ASN A 21 29.43 11.17 9.49
N ASP A 22 28.98 10.05 10.06
CA ASP A 22 29.26 8.72 9.54
C ASP A 22 28.48 8.44 8.24
N GLU A 23 29.13 7.85 7.25
CA GLU A 23 28.51 7.56 5.95
C GLU A 23 27.44 6.46 6.06
N LYS A 24 27.67 5.46 6.90
CA LYS A 24 26.71 4.37 7.08
C LYS A 24 25.43 4.87 7.76
N ASP A 25 25.53 5.75 8.75
CA ASP A 25 24.35 6.38 9.37
C ASP A 25 23.59 7.28 8.39
N ARG A 26 24.32 8.07 7.58
CA ARG A 26 23.71 8.86 6.49
C ARG A 26 22.96 7.98 5.48
N ASN A 27 23.52 6.82 5.14
CA ASN A 27 22.88 5.86 4.25
C ASN A 27 21.66 5.20 4.90
N ALA A 28 21.72 4.86 6.19
CA ALA A 28 20.62 4.26 6.93
C ALA A 28 19.40 5.18 7.01
N ILE A 29 19.58 6.45 7.41
CA ILE A 29 18.48 7.41 7.44
C ILE A 29 17.96 7.70 6.03
N ASN A 30 18.86 7.81 5.04
CA ASN A 30 18.45 7.99 3.65
C ASN A 30 17.53 6.86 3.19
N GLU A 31 17.94 5.60 3.37
CA GLU A 31 17.15 4.43 3.01
C GLU A 31 15.81 4.41 3.76
N LYS A 32 15.79 4.74 5.05
CA LYS A 32 14.55 4.80 5.86
C LYS A 32 13.53 5.77 5.27
N PHE A 33 13.93 7.00 4.92
CA PHE A 33 13.04 7.99 4.33
C PHE A 33 12.69 7.69 2.86
N MET A 34 13.60 7.10 2.08
CA MET A 34 13.28 6.63 0.72
C MET A 34 12.23 5.52 0.73
N ASN A 35 12.33 4.59 1.69
CA ASN A 35 11.39 3.48 1.83
C ASN A 35 9.97 3.92 2.18
N LEU A 36 9.76 5.14 2.70
CA LEU A 36 8.42 5.66 2.98
C LEU A 36 7.53 5.68 1.75
N TYR A 37 8.09 5.90 0.57
CA TYR A 37 7.32 5.94 -0.69
C TYR A 37 7.77 4.90 -1.71
N ALA A 38 8.94 4.26 -1.53
CA ALA A 38 9.53 3.33 -2.50
C ALA A 38 9.33 1.85 -2.16
N LYS A 39 8.70 1.52 -1.03
CA LYS A 39 8.55 0.13 -0.58
C LYS A 39 7.22 -0.15 0.11
N THR A 40 6.62 -1.27 -0.25
CA THR A 40 5.44 -1.85 0.40
C THR A 40 5.76 -3.23 0.98
N PRO A 41 5.11 -3.65 2.08
CA PRO A 41 5.14 -5.02 2.56
C PRO A 41 4.22 -5.93 1.71
N PRO A 42 4.45 -7.26 1.66
CA PRO A 42 3.70 -8.20 0.81
C PRO A 42 2.32 -8.61 1.39
N ARG A 43 1.68 -7.78 2.21
CA ARG A 43 0.42 -8.16 2.88
C ARG A 43 -0.70 -8.27 1.84
N TYR A 44 -1.66 -9.18 2.03
CA TYR A 44 -2.88 -9.30 1.20
C TYR A 44 -2.67 -9.48 -0.31
N VAL A 45 -1.45 -9.77 -0.78
CA VAL A 45 -1.16 -10.06 -2.19
C VAL A 45 -0.43 -11.39 -2.25
N PRO A 46 -0.79 -12.32 -3.16
CA PRO A 46 -0.06 -13.55 -3.34
C PRO A 46 1.42 -13.29 -3.63
N ASN A 47 2.32 -14.08 -3.02
CA ASN A 47 3.76 -13.92 -3.22
C ASN A 47 4.18 -14.04 -4.70
N THR A 48 3.44 -14.82 -5.48
CA THR A 48 3.64 -14.99 -6.93
C THR A 48 3.36 -13.70 -7.70
N LEU A 49 2.38 -12.91 -7.25
CA LEU A 49 1.92 -11.70 -7.93
C LEU A 49 2.45 -10.40 -7.31
N PHE A 50 3.04 -10.47 -6.11
CA PHE A 50 3.52 -9.31 -5.38
C PHE A 50 4.78 -8.69 -5.99
N THR A 51 4.73 -7.39 -6.28
CA THR A 51 5.87 -6.64 -6.79
C THR A 51 6.79 -6.19 -5.67
N LYS A 52 8.01 -6.72 -5.67
CA LYS A 52 9.04 -6.39 -4.68
C LYS A 52 9.64 -5.01 -4.95
N ARG A 53 9.82 -4.21 -3.88
CA ARG A 53 10.53 -2.91 -3.89
C ARG A 53 9.92 -1.91 -4.88
N THR A 54 8.61 -1.78 -4.85
CA THR A 54 7.86 -0.89 -5.74
C THR A 54 7.30 0.29 -4.95
N ALA A 55 7.21 1.42 -5.63
CA ALA A 55 6.62 2.62 -5.06
C ALA A 55 5.17 2.38 -4.64
N ARG A 56 4.74 3.06 -3.56
CA ARG A 56 3.37 2.99 -3.03
C ARG A 56 2.30 3.45 -4.02
N LYS A 57 2.68 4.14 -5.09
CA LYS A 57 1.78 4.53 -6.17
C LYS A 57 1.51 3.42 -7.19
N GLY A 58 2.12 2.25 -7.06
CA GLY A 58 1.94 1.16 -8.02
C GLY A 58 0.51 0.65 -8.07
N ARG A 59 0.23 -0.18 -9.07
CA ARG A 59 -1.05 -0.85 -9.28
C ARG A 59 -1.43 -1.69 -8.09
N ALA A 60 -2.62 -1.43 -7.56
CA ALA A 60 -3.07 -2.03 -6.33
C ALA A 60 -3.89 -3.30 -6.58
N LEU A 61 -3.73 -4.30 -5.71
CA LEU A 61 -4.67 -5.40 -5.56
C LEU A 61 -5.51 -5.14 -4.30
N ILE A 62 -6.83 -5.16 -4.43
CA ILE A 62 -7.79 -4.97 -3.34
C ILE A 62 -8.72 -6.19 -3.23
N PRO A 63 -8.72 -6.91 -2.09
CA PRO A 63 -9.70 -7.96 -1.85
C PRO A 63 -11.14 -7.42 -1.94
N PHE A 64 -12.04 -8.17 -2.58
CA PHE A 64 -13.44 -7.79 -2.70
C PHE A 64 -14.12 -7.59 -1.33
N SER A 65 -13.71 -8.37 -0.33
CA SER A 65 -14.14 -8.17 1.06
C SER A 65 -13.80 -6.78 1.61
N HIS A 66 -12.68 -6.17 1.21
CA HIS A 66 -12.34 -4.80 1.62
C HIS A 66 -13.29 -3.79 0.97
N VAL A 67 -13.68 -4.02 -0.30
CA VAL A 67 -14.65 -3.20 -1.03
C VAL A 67 -16.00 -3.23 -0.31
N VAL A 68 -16.49 -4.43 0.03
CA VAL A 68 -17.77 -4.61 0.72
C VAL A 68 -17.76 -4.01 2.12
N ASN A 69 -16.72 -4.33 2.92
CA ASN A 69 -16.65 -3.89 4.33
C ASN A 69 -16.47 -2.38 4.51
N ASN A 70 -15.99 -1.68 3.47
CA ASN A 70 -15.83 -0.22 3.48
C ASN A 70 -16.86 0.49 2.57
N GLU A 71 -17.85 -0.24 2.05
CA GLU A 71 -18.90 0.29 1.18
C GLU A 71 -18.35 1.09 -0.01
N LEU A 72 -17.21 0.65 -0.56
CA LEU A 72 -16.53 1.36 -1.64
C LEU A 72 -17.36 1.29 -2.92
N THR A 73 -17.47 2.43 -3.58
CA THR A 73 -18.09 2.53 -4.91
C THR A 73 -17.06 2.31 -6.01
N TYR A 74 -17.54 2.00 -7.22
CA TYR A 74 -16.67 1.85 -8.38
C TYR A 74 -15.90 3.15 -8.69
N ASP A 75 -16.55 4.29 -8.54
CA ASP A 75 -15.98 5.59 -8.88
C ASP A 75 -14.88 5.98 -7.87
N GLN A 76 -15.01 5.56 -6.61
CA GLN A 76 -13.94 5.68 -5.60
C GLN A 76 -12.76 4.75 -5.88
N LEU A 77 -13.00 3.54 -6.38
CA LEU A 77 -11.92 2.65 -6.85
C LEU A 77 -11.21 3.23 -8.07
N ASP A 78 -11.93 3.97 -8.91
CA ASP A 78 -11.36 4.59 -10.11
C ASP A 78 -10.39 5.73 -9.80
N THR A 79 -10.29 6.20 -8.55
CA THR A 79 -9.31 7.23 -8.17
C THR A 79 -7.89 6.71 -8.01
N PHE A 80 -7.63 5.40 -8.16
CA PHE A 80 -6.28 4.84 -8.13
C PHE A 80 -5.52 5.22 -9.41
N GLU A 81 -4.56 6.14 -9.31
CA GLU A 81 -3.81 6.73 -10.44
C GLU A 81 -3.17 5.72 -11.41
N ASN A 82 -2.80 4.53 -10.94
CA ASN A 82 -2.00 3.55 -11.67
C ASN A 82 -2.70 2.19 -11.80
N GLY A 83 -4.03 2.19 -11.67
CA GLY A 83 -4.86 0.99 -11.76
C GLY A 83 -5.07 0.30 -10.42
N VAL A 84 -6.27 -0.26 -10.27
CA VAL A 84 -6.66 -1.15 -9.19
C VAL A 84 -7.32 -2.40 -9.77
N VAL A 85 -7.04 -3.54 -9.15
CA VAL A 85 -7.66 -4.81 -9.47
C VAL A 85 -8.40 -5.32 -8.25
N VAL A 86 -9.70 -5.54 -8.39
CA VAL A 86 -10.52 -6.19 -7.36
C VAL A 86 -10.27 -7.69 -7.41
N GLU A 87 -9.78 -8.24 -6.31
CA GLU A 87 -9.49 -9.65 -6.11
C GLU A 87 -10.72 -10.34 -5.51
N PHE A 88 -11.40 -11.16 -6.31
CA PHE A 88 -12.41 -12.08 -5.81
C PHE A 88 -11.72 -13.33 -5.27
N VAL A 89 -11.71 -13.48 -3.94
CA VAL A 89 -11.01 -14.58 -3.28
C VAL A 89 -11.92 -15.79 -3.20
N ASN A 90 -11.40 -16.96 -3.60
CA ASN A 90 -12.11 -18.24 -3.59
C ASN A 90 -13.49 -18.16 -4.26
N ASN A 91 -14.57 -18.25 -3.48
CA ASN A 91 -15.94 -18.30 -4.00
C ASN A 91 -16.59 -16.94 -4.21
N ASP A 92 -15.95 -15.82 -3.82
CA ASP A 92 -16.52 -14.46 -3.87
C ASP A 92 -17.22 -14.16 -5.21
N TYR A 93 -16.54 -14.45 -6.33
CA TYR A 93 -17.05 -14.19 -7.67
C TYR A 93 -18.28 -15.05 -8.00
N PHE A 94 -18.21 -16.36 -7.70
CA PHE A 94 -19.26 -17.31 -8.04
C PHE A 94 -20.49 -17.17 -7.14
N GLU A 95 -20.31 -16.79 -5.88
CA GLU A 95 -21.40 -16.47 -4.97
C GLU A 95 -22.18 -15.25 -5.47
N GLN A 96 -21.50 -14.17 -5.86
CA GLN A 96 -22.16 -13.01 -6.45
C GLN A 96 -22.87 -13.35 -7.78
N LEU A 97 -22.30 -14.20 -8.64
CA LEU A 97 -22.96 -14.65 -9.87
C LEU A 97 -24.26 -15.43 -9.62
N LYS A 98 -24.39 -16.11 -8.47
CA LYS A 98 -25.59 -16.89 -8.11
C LYS A 98 -26.73 -16.01 -7.58
N LEU A 99 -26.41 -14.81 -7.08
CA LEU A 99 -27.40 -13.84 -6.61
C LEU A 99 -28.19 -13.24 -7.78
N THR A 100 -29.41 -12.78 -7.50
CA THR A 100 -30.14 -11.98 -8.49
C THR A 100 -29.47 -10.64 -8.69
N GLU A 101 -29.69 -10.00 -9.84
CA GLU A 101 -29.08 -8.70 -10.15
C GLU A 101 -29.43 -7.61 -9.13
N LYS A 102 -30.55 -7.72 -8.39
CA LYS A 102 -30.88 -6.78 -7.31
C LYS A 102 -30.09 -7.01 -6.02
N GLU A 103 -29.66 -8.24 -5.77
CA GLU A 103 -28.94 -8.66 -4.56
C GLU A 103 -27.41 -8.57 -4.74
N GLN A 104 -26.94 -8.53 -5.98
CA GLN A 104 -25.52 -8.33 -6.29
C GLN A 104 -25.01 -6.98 -5.77
N ASN A 105 -23.76 -6.97 -5.32
CA ASN A 105 -23.05 -5.74 -5.00
C ASN A 105 -22.87 -4.85 -6.25
N GLU A 106 -23.00 -3.54 -6.12
CA GLU A 106 -22.91 -2.60 -7.25
C GLU A 106 -21.55 -2.61 -7.95
N VAL A 107 -20.45 -2.76 -7.20
CA VAL A 107 -19.11 -2.90 -7.78
C VAL A 107 -19.00 -4.21 -8.55
N PHE A 108 -19.53 -5.31 -8.00
CA PHE A 108 -19.56 -6.59 -8.70
C PHE A 108 -20.32 -6.49 -10.03
N LYS A 109 -21.50 -5.85 -10.06
CA LYS A 109 -22.27 -5.68 -11.31
C LYS A 109 -21.46 -5.02 -12.42
N LYS A 110 -20.65 -4.02 -12.07
CA LYS A 110 -19.75 -3.33 -13.00
C LYS A 110 -18.52 -4.15 -13.39
N LEU A 111 -18.09 -5.10 -12.55
CA LEU A 111 -16.84 -5.85 -12.72
C LEU A 111 -17.00 -7.28 -13.23
N LYS A 112 -18.19 -7.88 -13.18
CA LYS A 112 -18.43 -9.26 -13.58
C LYS A 112 -17.97 -9.56 -15.02
N ASP A 113 -18.09 -8.58 -15.92
CA ASP A 113 -17.68 -8.70 -17.32
C ASP A 113 -16.31 -8.01 -17.61
N LYS A 114 -15.57 -7.63 -16.55
CA LYS A 114 -14.29 -6.88 -16.63
C LYS A 114 -13.09 -7.66 -16.06
N LEU A 115 -13.20 -8.99 -15.95
CA LEU A 115 -12.10 -9.86 -15.56
C LEU A 115 -10.90 -9.67 -16.50
N GLY A 116 -9.75 -9.26 -15.96
CA GLY A 116 -8.52 -9.06 -16.74
C GLY A 116 -8.58 -7.91 -17.76
N SER A 117 -9.54 -6.98 -17.61
CA SER A 117 -9.68 -5.84 -18.50
C SER A 117 -8.55 -4.81 -18.33
N ASP A 118 -8.33 -4.03 -19.39
CA ASP A 118 -7.38 -2.91 -19.43
C ASP A 118 -7.92 -1.63 -18.74
N ASP A 119 -9.17 -1.65 -18.29
CA ASP A 119 -9.81 -0.55 -17.56
C ASP A 119 -9.07 -0.25 -16.25
N ASN A 120 -9.13 1.00 -15.78
CA ASN A 120 -8.43 1.42 -14.56
C ASN A 120 -8.91 0.64 -13.30
N VAL A 121 -10.20 0.31 -13.22
CA VAL A 121 -10.74 -0.68 -12.28
C VAL A 121 -11.02 -1.98 -13.02
N SER A 122 -10.19 -2.98 -12.75
CA SER A 122 -10.27 -4.33 -13.32
C SER A 122 -10.55 -5.36 -12.23
N ALA A 123 -10.68 -6.63 -12.60
CA ALA A 123 -10.97 -7.72 -11.66
C ALA A 123 -10.17 -8.99 -11.96
N MET A 124 -9.96 -9.79 -10.92
CA MET A 124 -9.39 -11.13 -11.03
C MET A 124 -10.07 -12.12 -10.08
N ILE A 125 -9.94 -13.40 -10.40
CA ILE A 125 -10.32 -14.50 -9.53
C ILE A 125 -9.03 -15.08 -8.93
N ASP A 126 -8.93 -15.08 -7.61
CA ASP A 126 -7.82 -15.66 -6.87
C ASP A 126 -8.27 -16.80 -5.96
N ILE A 127 -7.80 -18.01 -6.20
CA ILE A 127 -8.07 -19.15 -5.33
C ILE A 127 -6.83 -19.43 -4.50
N ARG A 128 -6.87 -19.05 -3.23
CA ARG A 128 -5.71 -19.12 -2.34
C ARG A 128 -6.11 -19.37 -0.90
N SER A 129 -5.17 -19.93 -0.15
CA SER A 129 -5.35 -20.06 1.29
C SER A 129 -5.45 -18.69 1.96
N THR A 130 -6.49 -18.55 2.78
CA THR A 130 -6.74 -17.41 3.67
C THR A 130 -6.25 -17.67 5.09
N GLY A 131 -5.57 -18.81 5.33
CA GLY A 131 -5.05 -19.23 6.64
C GLY A 131 -5.81 -20.37 7.30
N LEU A 132 -6.83 -20.93 6.63
CA LEU A 132 -7.58 -22.12 7.08
C LEU A 132 -6.87 -23.42 6.66
N SER A 133 -7.06 -24.50 7.43
CA SER A 133 -6.25 -25.73 7.31
C SER A 133 -6.79 -26.79 6.34
N SER A 134 -8.05 -26.73 5.91
CA SER A 134 -8.71 -27.86 5.21
C SER A 134 -8.67 -27.81 3.68
N SER A 135 -8.17 -26.72 3.07
CA SER A 135 -8.14 -26.46 1.61
C SER A 135 -9.45 -26.70 0.83
N GLN A 136 -10.57 -26.94 1.54
CA GLN A 136 -11.82 -27.40 0.95
C GLN A 136 -12.54 -26.28 0.20
N GLU A 137 -12.53 -25.07 0.75
CA GLU A 137 -13.13 -23.89 0.14
C GLU A 137 -12.46 -23.57 -1.21
N GLU A 138 -11.13 -23.65 -1.23
CA GLU A 138 -10.30 -23.42 -2.40
C GLU A 138 -10.55 -24.47 -3.48
N ARG A 139 -10.70 -25.75 -3.10
CA ARG A 139 -11.01 -26.83 -4.04
C ARG A 139 -12.40 -26.67 -4.65
N LEU A 140 -13.41 -26.31 -3.86
CA LEU A 140 -14.75 -26.02 -4.36
C LEU A 140 -14.76 -24.81 -5.31
N ALA A 141 -14.06 -23.74 -4.96
CA ALA A 141 -13.90 -22.57 -5.82
C ALA A 141 -13.22 -22.93 -7.15
N TYR A 142 -12.22 -23.82 -7.10
CA TYR A 142 -11.52 -24.30 -8.31
C TYR A 142 -12.44 -25.12 -9.23
N GLU A 143 -13.29 -25.99 -8.67
CA GLU A 143 -14.30 -26.71 -9.46
C GLU A 143 -15.29 -25.76 -10.15
N GLU A 144 -15.76 -24.73 -9.44
CA GLU A 144 -16.65 -23.71 -10.02
C GLU A 144 -15.94 -22.88 -11.11
N LEU A 145 -14.66 -22.56 -10.92
CA LEU A 145 -13.83 -21.91 -11.93
C LEU A 145 -13.73 -22.76 -13.19
N LEU A 146 -13.44 -24.05 -13.10
CA LEU A 146 -13.35 -24.92 -14.27
C LEU A 146 -14.67 -24.98 -15.04
N LYS A 147 -15.80 -25.07 -14.34
CA LYS A 147 -17.14 -25.01 -14.98
C LYS A 147 -17.39 -23.66 -15.66
N PHE A 148 -16.98 -22.57 -15.03
CA PHE A 148 -17.11 -21.22 -15.61
C PHE A 148 -16.28 -21.10 -16.90
N LEU A 149 -15.04 -21.59 -16.90
CA LEU A 149 -14.18 -21.55 -18.09
C LEU A 149 -14.72 -22.42 -19.23
N ASP A 150 -15.15 -23.65 -18.93
CA ASP A 150 -15.74 -24.55 -19.92
C ASP A 150 -16.98 -23.93 -20.58
N LYS A 151 -17.89 -23.37 -19.78
CA LYS A 151 -19.09 -22.68 -20.28
C LYS A 151 -18.77 -21.50 -21.20
N ASN A 152 -17.64 -20.84 -21.00
CA ASN A 152 -17.21 -19.68 -21.79
C ASN A 152 -16.20 -20.03 -22.89
N ASN A 153 -15.91 -21.32 -23.12
CA ASN A 153 -14.89 -21.79 -24.07
C ASN A 153 -13.50 -21.17 -23.84
N LEU A 154 -13.10 -21.03 -22.59
CA LEU A 154 -11.80 -20.49 -22.19
C LEU A 154 -10.89 -21.59 -21.66
N SER A 155 -9.61 -21.58 -22.03
CA SER A 155 -8.61 -22.45 -21.40
C SER A 155 -7.99 -21.79 -20.16
N VAL A 156 -7.57 -22.60 -19.19
CA VAL A 156 -6.88 -22.10 -17.99
C VAL A 156 -5.58 -21.37 -18.38
N GLU A 157 -4.80 -21.94 -19.31
CA GLU A 157 -3.50 -21.40 -19.75
C GLU A 157 -3.61 -19.99 -20.36
N GLU A 158 -4.68 -19.72 -21.12
CA GLU A 158 -4.92 -18.40 -21.71
C GLU A 158 -5.35 -17.36 -20.67
N CYS A 159 -5.92 -17.82 -19.55
CA CYS A 159 -6.49 -16.95 -18.52
C CYS A 159 -5.58 -16.74 -17.32
N ILE A 160 -4.39 -17.36 -17.26
CA ILE A 160 -3.44 -17.11 -16.15
C ILE A 160 -2.92 -15.69 -16.20
N ILE A 161 -2.79 -15.08 -15.02
CA ILE A 161 -2.23 -13.74 -14.87
C ILE A 161 -0.76 -13.68 -15.30
N ARG A 162 -0.41 -12.78 -16.21
CA ARG A 162 0.99 -12.52 -16.59
C ARG A 162 1.18 -11.15 -17.21
N ARG A 163 2.44 -10.69 -17.29
CA ARG A 163 2.79 -9.49 -18.05
C ARG A 163 2.56 -9.70 -19.55
N LYS A 164 2.04 -8.69 -20.23
CA LYS A 164 2.07 -8.66 -21.70
C LYS A 164 3.53 -8.54 -22.16
N LYS A 165 3.89 -9.14 -23.30
CA LYS A 165 5.28 -9.13 -23.81
C LYS A 165 5.70 -7.78 -24.39
N ASN A 166 4.75 -7.02 -24.93
CA ASN A 166 5.01 -5.79 -25.70
C ASN A 166 4.35 -4.58 -25.02
N TYR A 167 4.86 -4.14 -23.87
CA TYR A 167 4.44 -2.89 -23.23
C TYR A 167 5.58 -1.87 -23.16
N SER A 168 5.23 -0.59 -23.08
CA SER A 168 6.15 0.51 -22.80
C SER A 168 5.92 1.04 -21.38
N GLY A 169 6.95 1.61 -20.76
CA GLY A 169 6.85 2.26 -19.44
C GLY A 169 7.01 1.32 -18.24
N LEU A 170 6.59 1.78 -17.07
CA LEU A 170 6.70 1.04 -15.81
C LEU A 170 5.61 -0.02 -15.71
N ILE A 171 6.01 -1.27 -15.47
CA ILE A 171 5.08 -2.39 -15.35
C ILE A 171 4.17 -2.30 -14.13
N SER A 172 4.62 -1.61 -13.09
CA SER A 172 3.84 -1.37 -11.88
C SER A 172 2.69 -0.39 -12.09
N GLU A 173 2.46 0.13 -13.30
CA GLU A 173 1.43 1.13 -13.58
C GLU A 173 0.51 0.59 -14.68
N GLY A 174 -0.81 0.84 -14.58
CA GLY A 174 -1.78 0.66 -15.67
C GLY A 174 -2.17 -0.79 -15.98
N ASN A 175 -3.48 -1.06 -16.03
CA ASN A 175 -4.01 -2.40 -16.30
C ASN A 175 -3.82 -2.85 -17.75
N GLU A 176 -3.41 -1.97 -18.65
CA GLU A 176 -3.10 -2.32 -20.04
C GLU A 176 -1.83 -3.19 -20.20
N LYS A 177 -1.01 -3.35 -19.14
CA LYS A 177 0.31 -4.00 -19.21
C LYS A 177 0.35 -5.48 -18.78
N TRP A 178 -0.78 -6.05 -18.40
CA TRP A 178 -0.92 -7.46 -17.99
C TRP A 178 -2.11 -8.09 -18.70
N GLU A 179 -2.17 -9.42 -18.69
CA GLU A 179 -3.24 -10.21 -19.28
C GLU A 179 -3.58 -11.40 -18.39
N GLY A 180 -4.71 -12.04 -18.71
CA GLY A 180 -5.32 -13.08 -17.87
C GLY A 180 -6.13 -12.49 -16.72
N PHE A 181 -6.74 -13.35 -15.92
CA PHE A 181 -7.55 -12.96 -14.75
C PHE A 181 -7.58 -14.03 -13.66
N ILE A 182 -6.80 -15.11 -13.81
CA ILE A 182 -6.80 -16.26 -12.89
C ILE A 182 -5.45 -16.40 -12.20
N HIS A 183 -5.51 -16.49 -10.88
CA HIS A 183 -4.45 -17.05 -10.07
C HIS A 183 -5.05 -18.13 -9.16
N TYR A 184 -4.33 -19.24 -8.99
CA TYR A 184 -4.65 -20.20 -7.94
C TYR A 184 -3.39 -20.83 -7.36
N GLN A 185 -3.40 -21.01 -6.04
CA GLN A 185 -2.41 -21.72 -5.26
C GLN A 185 -3.11 -22.47 -4.11
N ILE A 186 -3.33 -23.78 -4.30
CA ILE A 186 -4.07 -24.64 -3.39
C ILE A 186 -3.08 -25.63 -2.75
N SER A 187 -2.92 -25.53 -1.43
CA SER A 187 -2.04 -26.39 -0.65
C SER A 187 -2.76 -26.92 0.58
N GLY A 188 -2.87 -28.26 0.72
CA GLY A 188 -3.52 -28.91 1.86
C GLY A 188 -4.21 -30.23 1.47
N GLY A 189 -4.09 -31.25 2.32
CA GLY A 189 -4.56 -32.64 2.09
C GLY A 189 -3.46 -33.60 1.60
N GLN A 190 -3.75 -34.90 1.58
CA GLN A 190 -2.82 -35.98 1.19
C GLN A 190 -2.46 -36.01 -0.32
N GLN A 191 -3.08 -35.19 -1.18
CA GLN A 191 -2.80 -35.18 -2.63
C GLN A 191 -2.78 -33.77 -3.23
N ASP A 192 -1.69 -33.54 -3.99
CA ASP A 192 -1.40 -32.51 -5.00
C ASP A 192 -1.59 -31.03 -4.65
N VAL A 193 -0.46 -30.33 -4.56
CA VAL A 193 -0.40 -28.87 -4.56
C VAL A 193 -0.72 -28.40 -5.98
N LEU A 194 -1.81 -27.65 -6.15
CA LEU A 194 -2.17 -27.01 -7.41
C LEU A 194 -1.63 -25.58 -7.41
N ASP A 195 -0.90 -25.21 -8.45
CA ASP A 195 -0.26 -23.91 -8.58
C ASP A 195 -0.23 -23.53 -10.06
N SER A 196 -1.13 -22.61 -10.43
CA SER A 196 -1.31 -22.09 -11.78
C SER A 196 0.01 -21.71 -12.46
N HIS A 197 0.90 -21.06 -11.72
CA HIS A 197 2.13 -20.50 -12.24
C HIS A 197 3.30 -21.49 -12.25
N LYS A 198 3.19 -22.62 -11.53
CA LYS A 198 4.06 -23.79 -11.74
C LYS A 198 3.59 -24.67 -12.89
N GLN A 199 2.28 -24.85 -13.03
CA GLN A 199 1.69 -25.71 -14.06
C GLN A 199 1.82 -25.09 -15.45
N PHE A 200 1.41 -23.83 -15.60
CA PHE A 200 1.33 -23.14 -16.89
C PHE A 200 2.37 -22.03 -17.07
N GLY A 201 3.16 -21.73 -16.03
CA GLY A 201 4.24 -20.74 -16.09
C GLY A 201 5.61 -21.30 -16.49
N GLN A 202 5.67 -22.51 -17.05
CA GLN A 202 6.96 -23.11 -17.44
C GLN A 202 7.64 -22.28 -18.53
N GLY A 203 8.92 -21.94 -18.32
CA GLY A 203 9.69 -21.10 -19.23
C GLY A 203 9.46 -19.59 -19.07
N ILE A 204 8.59 -19.16 -18.14
CA ILE A 204 8.38 -17.76 -17.79
C ILE A 204 9.20 -17.43 -16.54
N GLU A 205 9.96 -16.32 -16.57
CA GLU A 205 10.69 -15.90 -15.38
C GLU A 205 9.72 -15.44 -14.28
N LYS A 206 9.98 -15.78 -13.00
CA LYS A 206 9.13 -15.37 -11.86
C LYS A 206 8.83 -13.86 -11.82
N LYS A 207 9.78 -13.03 -12.28
CA LYS A 207 9.61 -11.58 -12.33
C LYS A 207 8.46 -11.15 -13.24
N GLU A 208 8.06 -11.99 -14.19
CA GLU A 208 6.98 -11.72 -15.13
C GLU A 208 5.58 -11.88 -14.55
N PHE A 209 5.48 -12.32 -13.29
CA PHE A 209 4.21 -12.43 -12.57
C PHE A 209 4.03 -11.33 -11.52
N TYR A 210 5.11 -10.62 -11.17
CA TYR A 210 5.07 -9.50 -10.22
C TYR A 210 4.34 -8.30 -10.83
N LEU A 211 3.13 -8.02 -10.35
CA LEU A 211 2.23 -7.02 -10.93
C LEU A 211 1.65 -6.04 -9.89
N PHE A 212 1.40 -6.50 -8.67
CA PHE A 212 0.58 -5.74 -7.72
C PHE A 212 1.34 -5.33 -6.46
N ILE A 213 0.91 -4.21 -5.88
CA ILE A 213 1.15 -3.84 -4.48
C ILE A 213 -0.16 -4.00 -3.69
N PRO A 214 -0.13 -4.16 -2.36
CA PRO A 214 -1.36 -4.13 -1.58
C PRO A 214 -2.04 -2.77 -1.62
N SER A 215 -3.35 -2.78 -1.84
CA SER A 215 -4.18 -1.57 -1.77
C SER A 215 -4.11 -0.86 -0.42
N VAL A 216 -3.91 -1.57 0.71
CA VAL A 216 -3.81 -0.93 2.03
C VAL A 216 -2.58 -0.02 2.19
N ASP A 217 -1.55 -0.25 1.37
CA ASP A 217 -0.31 0.54 1.35
C ASP A 217 -0.25 1.52 0.17
N TYR A 218 -1.25 1.49 -0.71
CA TYR A 218 -1.31 2.36 -1.88
C TYR A 218 -1.45 3.82 -1.48
N THR A 219 -0.80 4.71 -2.22
CA THR A 219 -0.94 6.16 -2.08
C THR A 219 -0.82 6.82 -3.45
N SER A 220 -1.69 7.78 -3.77
CA SER A 220 -1.51 8.69 -4.91
C SER A 220 -0.20 9.48 -4.78
N LEU A 221 0.30 10.08 -5.86
CA LEU A 221 1.56 10.82 -5.83
C LEU A 221 1.55 11.94 -4.78
N GLU A 222 0.47 12.73 -4.73
CA GLU A 222 0.35 13.83 -3.79
C GLU A 222 0.28 13.34 -2.34
N VAL A 223 -0.56 12.34 -2.06
CA VAL A 223 -0.69 11.76 -0.72
C VAL A 223 0.63 11.15 -0.25
N SER A 224 1.41 10.56 -1.18
CA SER A 224 2.75 10.03 -0.89
C SER A 224 3.75 11.10 -0.47
N ILE A 225 3.68 12.28 -1.10
CA ILE A 225 4.48 13.46 -0.74
C ILE A 225 4.06 13.96 0.63
N ASP A 226 2.75 14.05 0.88
CA ASP A 226 2.16 14.51 2.13
C ASP A 226 2.59 13.63 3.31
N ILE A 227 2.54 12.30 3.17
CA ILE A 227 3.07 11.33 4.15
C ILE A 227 4.54 11.60 4.44
N SER A 228 5.35 11.79 3.39
CA SER A 228 6.78 12.00 3.55
C SER A 228 7.07 13.30 4.30
N LEU A 229 6.34 14.37 4.01
CA LEU A 229 6.52 15.68 4.65
C LEU A 229 6.00 15.71 6.10
N VAL A 230 4.88 15.03 6.39
CA VAL A 230 4.41 14.80 7.77
C VAL A 230 5.48 14.09 8.61
N LEU A 231 6.07 13.02 8.06
CA LEU A 231 7.09 12.25 8.78
C LEU A 231 8.43 13.00 8.89
N ILE A 232 8.81 13.78 7.88
CA ILE A 232 9.96 14.69 7.99
C ILE A 232 9.69 15.75 9.06
N TYR A 233 8.50 16.35 9.09
CA TYR A 233 8.11 17.35 10.09
C TYR A 233 8.28 16.80 11.50
N PHE A 234 7.73 15.61 11.80
CA PHE A 234 7.95 14.96 13.09
C PHE A 234 9.43 14.73 13.38
N ALA A 235 10.20 14.21 12.42
CA ALA A 235 11.63 13.94 12.59
C ALA A 235 12.46 15.21 12.86
N MET A 236 12.06 16.38 12.35
CA MET A 236 12.73 17.66 12.65
C MET A 236 12.75 17.97 14.15
N PHE A 237 11.76 17.50 14.92
CA PHE A 237 11.68 17.68 16.38
C PHE A 237 12.51 16.66 17.17
N SER A 238 13.09 15.65 16.51
CA SER A 238 14.08 14.75 17.12
C SER A 238 15.47 15.42 17.30
N ILE A 239 15.71 16.53 16.61
CA ILE A 239 16.95 17.31 16.69
C ILE A 239 16.95 18.16 17.97
N PRO A 240 18.00 18.11 18.81
CA PRO A 240 18.12 18.93 20.02
C PRO A 240 18.02 20.43 19.72
N LYS A 241 17.37 21.21 20.61
CA LYS A 241 17.20 22.67 20.44
C LYS A 241 18.53 23.41 20.19
N SER A 242 19.61 22.99 20.83
CA SER A 242 20.97 23.55 20.64
C SER A 242 21.49 23.43 19.19
N ASN A 243 20.96 22.49 18.42
CA ASN A 243 21.42 22.17 17.07
C ASN A 243 20.48 22.71 15.98
N ARG A 244 19.41 23.42 16.36
CA ARG A 244 18.42 24.03 15.45
C ARG A 244 18.89 25.40 15.00
N LYS A 245 19.73 25.43 13.97
CA LYS A 245 20.28 26.65 13.37
C LYS A 245 19.26 27.29 12.40
N LYS A 246 19.61 28.44 11.82
CA LYS A 246 18.77 29.15 10.83
C LYS A 246 18.20 28.24 9.73
N ALA A 247 19.03 27.36 9.16
CA ALA A 247 18.59 26.43 8.11
C ALA A 247 17.48 25.44 8.57
N TRP A 248 17.43 25.09 9.85
CA TRP A 248 16.36 24.28 10.43
C TRP A 248 15.07 25.08 10.50
N ASN A 249 15.12 26.34 10.98
CA ASN A 249 13.94 27.21 11.06
C ASN A 249 13.36 27.50 9.66
N ASP A 250 14.23 27.89 8.72
CA ASP A 250 13.83 28.19 7.35
C ASP A 250 13.13 26.98 6.70
N LEU A 251 13.70 25.78 6.86
CA LEU A 251 13.10 24.55 6.33
C LEU A 251 11.80 24.18 7.05
N LEU A 252 11.74 24.30 8.38
CA LEU A 252 10.51 24.00 9.11
C LEU A 252 9.38 24.92 8.65
N SER A 253 9.62 26.22 8.51
CA SER A 253 8.62 27.17 8.02
C SER A 253 8.18 26.87 6.58
N GLU A 254 9.07 26.42 5.70
CA GLU A 254 8.68 25.96 4.36
C GLU A 254 7.76 24.73 4.41
N ILE A 255 8.05 23.78 5.31
CA ILE A 255 7.20 22.60 5.52
C ILE A 255 5.86 23.01 6.14
N GLU A 256 5.82 23.88 7.14
CA GLU A 256 4.59 24.37 7.75
C GLU A 256 3.69 25.08 6.73
N MET A 257 4.28 25.91 5.87
CA MET A 257 3.56 26.60 4.79
C MET A 257 2.99 25.61 3.75
N TYR A 258 3.72 24.53 3.45
CA TYR A 258 3.18 23.47 2.61
C TYR A 258 2.03 22.75 3.32
N LEU A 259 2.21 22.31 4.56
CA LEU A 259 1.21 21.53 5.30
C LEU A 259 -0.05 22.35 5.66
N SER A 260 0.04 23.68 5.75
CA SER A 260 -1.11 24.54 6.06
C SER A 260 -2.10 24.67 4.90
N VAL A 261 -1.65 24.45 3.66
CA VAL A 261 -2.49 24.49 2.46
C VAL A 261 -2.91 23.11 1.97
N ARG A 262 -2.39 22.03 2.60
CA ARG A 262 -2.83 20.65 2.33
C ARG A 262 -4.01 20.32 3.22
N GLU A 263 -5.20 20.47 2.65
CA GLU A 263 -6.47 20.32 3.33
C GLU A 263 -7.09 18.94 3.06
N TYR A 264 -7.48 18.26 4.13
CA TYR A 264 -8.21 17.00 4.15
C TYR A 264 -9.57 17.22 4.81
N ASP A 265 -10.47 16.24 4.72
CA ASP A 265 -11.77 16.30 5.41
C ASP A 265 -11.61 16.49 6.93
N THR A 266 -10.52 15.96 7.51
CA THR A 266 -10.23 16.09 8.95
C THR A 266 -9.50 17.40 9.34
N GLY A 267 -9.28 18.31 8.39
CA GLY A 267 -8.53 19.56 8.60
C GLY A 267 -7.23 19.62 7.82
N THR A 268 -6.38 20.61 8.12
CA THR A 268 -5.08 20.75 7.45
C THR A 268 -4.06 19.77 8.01
N LEU A 269 -3.06 19.39 7.22
CA LEU A 269 -1.96 18.56 7.72
C LEU A 269 -1.12 19.29 8.78
N LEU A 270 -1.07 20.62 8.75
CA LEU A 270 -0.39 21.41 9.79
C LEU A 270 -1.08 21.24 11.14
N GLU A 271 -2.41 21.35 11.18
CA GLU A 271 -3.19 21.12 12.41
C GLU A 271 -2.99 19.69 12.93
N TYR A 272 -2.97 18.70 12.03
CA TYR A 272 -2.68 17.32 12.40
C TYR A 272 -1.32 17.18 13.09
N VAL A 273 -0.23 17.62 12.46
CA VAL A 273 1.11 17.43 13.03
C VAL A 273 1.32 18.23 14.31
N GLN A 274 0.75 19.43 14.40
CA GLN A 274 0.88 20.26 15.60
C GLN A 274 0.11 19.69 16.77
N ASN A 275 -1.06 19.08 16.57
CA ASN A 275 -1.88 18.51 17.65
C ASN A 275 -1.58 17.04 17.95
N HIS A 276 -0.74 16.37 17.14
CA HIS A 276 -0.41 14.97 17.34
C HIS A 276 0.33 14.74 18.67
N ILE A 277 -0.04 13.68 19.38
CA ILE A 277 0.48 13.33 20.70
C ILE A 277 2.03 13.22 20.74
N SER A 278 2.65 12.79 19.64
CA SER A 278 4.12 12.69 19.52
C SER A 278 4.86 14.01 19.71
N LEU A 279 4.21 15.17 19.50
CA LEU A 279 4.79 16.49 19.74
C LEU A 279 4.19 17.21 20.96
N GLN A 280 3.09 16.71 21.50
CA GLN A 280 2.39 17.31 22.64
C GLN A 280 2.87 16.79 24.01
N LEU A 281 3.39 15.56 24.08
CA LEU A 281 3.83 14.98 25.36
C LEU A 281 5.00 15.73 26.00
N ILE A 282 6.00 16.13 25.21
CA ILE A 282 7.18 16.87 25.69
C ILE A 282 7.42 18.07 24.77
N PRO A 283 7.17 19.32 25.23
CA PRO A 283 7.24 20.50 24.39
C PRO A 283 8.54 20.64 23.60
N GLY A 284 8.39 20.67 22.27
CA GLY A 284 9.49 20.87 21.33
C GLY A 284 10.38 19.64 21.12
N LYS A 285 9.94 18.43 21.50
CA LYS A 285 10.64 17.17 21.21
C LYS A 285 9.72 16.18 20.51
N LEU A 286 10.28 15.36 19.64
CA LEU A 286 9.61 14.17 19.15
C LEU A 286 9.58 13.10 20.26
N THR A 287 8.42 12.52 20.52
CA THR A 287 8.20 11.55 21.59
C THR A 287 7.47 10.32 21.03
N ASP A 288 7.93 9.14 21.40
CA ASP A 288 7.18 7.89 21.23
C ASP A 288 5.94 7.95 22.12
N PRO A 289 4.72 7.94 21.56
CA PRO A 289 3.50 8.14 22.34
C PRO A 289 3.08 6.95 23.19
N ILE A 290 3.65 5.77 22.93
CA ILE A 290 3.31 4.53 23.66
C ILE A 290 4.27 4.36 24.84
N GLN A 291 5.56 4.59 24.63
CA GLN A 291 6.57 4.51 25.70
C GLN A 291 6.76 5.82 26.47
N CYS A 292 6.19 6.92 25.98
CA CYS A 292 6.37 8.27 26.52
C CYS A 292 7.85 8.70 26.62
N ARG A 293 8.65 8.30 25.63
CA ARG A 293 10.11 8.58 25.59
C ARG A 293 10.48 9.42 24.39
N ALA A 294 11.42 10.34 24.57
CA ALA A 294 11.92 11.14 23.47
C ALA A 294 12.59 10.26 22.41
N ILE A 295 12.27 10.51 21.14
CA ILE A 295 12.96 9.96 19.97
C ILE A 295 14.01 10.99 19.54
N LYS A 296 15.25 10.55 19.45
CA LYS A 296 16.38 11.39 19.04
C LYS A 296 16.73 11.14 17.58
N ILE A 297 17.41 12.10 16.96
CA ILE A 297 17.80 11.97 15.55
C ILE A 297 18.64 10.72 15.30
N GLU A 298 19.51 10.35 16.26
CA GLU A 298 20.37 9.16 16.16
C GLU A 298 19.57 7.85 16.07
N ASP A 299 18.37 7.80 16.66
CA ASP A 299 17.50 6.61 16.64
C ASP A 299 17.04 6.25 15.20
N PHE A 300 17.05 7.23 14.28
CA PHE A 300 16.71 7.00 12.87
C PHE A 300 17.81 6.28 12.08
N ALA A 301 19.04 6.25 12.57
CA ALA A 301 20.15 5.50 11.97
C ALA A 301 20.30 4.09 12.56
N SER A 302 19.57 3.77 13.64
CA SER A 302 19.59 2.44 14.25
C SER A 302 19.11 1.35 13.27
N LYS A 303 19.73 0.17 13.34
CA LYS A 303 19.37 -0.96 12.48
C LYS A 303 17.96 -1.45 12.82
N THR A 304 17.21 -1.83 11.79
CA THR A 304 15.81 -2.31 11.85
C THR A 304 15.56 -3.55 12.72
N ALA A 305 16.61 -4.20 13.26
CA ALA A 305 16.48 -5.36 14.13
C ALA A 305 16.35 -4.99 15.62
N ASP A 306 16.81 -3.80 16.02
CA ASP A 306 16.86 -3.41 17.44
C ASP A 306 15.50 -2.90 17.92
N ASN A 307 15.13 -3.23 19.16
CA ASN A 307 13.89 -2.75 19.79
C ASN A 307 13.80 -1.21 19.89
N GLU A 308 14.96 -0.55 19.87
CA GLU A 308 15.10 0.90 19.88
C GLU A 308 15.04 1.53 18.49
N SER A 309 14.99 0.72 17.42
CA SER A 309 14.87 1.25 16.05
C SER A 309 13.52 1.94 15.84
N ILE A 310 13.53 3.01 15.04
CA ILE A 310 12.32 3.77 14.73
C ILE A 310 11.61 3.14 13.53
N ASP A 311 10.33 2.83 13.70
CA ASP A 311 9.45 2.31 12.66
C ASP A 311 8.32 3.30 12.35
N LEU A 312 7.80 3.17 11.13
CA LEU A 312 6.55 3.81 10.74
C LEU A 312 5.41 3.09 11.46
N THR A 313 4.64 3.84 12.25
CA THR A 313 3.51 3.33 13.02
C THR A 313 2.22 4.00 12.56
N HIS A 314 1.11 3.30 12.74
CA HIS A 314 -0.21 3.80 12.40
C HIS A 314 -1.03 4.04 13.67
N GLN A 315 -1.82 5.12 13.73
CA GLN A 315 -2.75 5.34 14.84
C GLN A 315 -3.88 4.30 14.82
N GLU A 316 -4.37 4.00 13.62
CA GLU A 316 -5.30 2.94 13.34
C GLU A 316 -4.60 1.83 12.56
N SER A 317 -4.67 0.61 13.10
CA SER A 317 -4.00 -0.56 12.52
C SER A 317 -4.39 -0.79 11.06
N VAL A 318 -3.38 -1.02 10.20
CA VAL A 318 -3.56 -1.42 8.79
C VAL A 318 -4.41 -2.69 8.66
N ASN A 319 -4.40 -3.57 9.66
CA ASN A 319 -5.18 -4.80 9.66
C ASN A 319 -6.70 -4.55 9.76
N LYS A 320 -7.12 -3.35 10.20
CA LYS A 320 -8.53 -2.96 10.17
C LYS A 320 -9.02 -2.61 8.75
N GLN A 321 -8.10 -2.40 7.81
CA GLN A 321 -8.42 -2.19 6.39
C GLN A 321 -9.41 -1.03 6.18
N ILE A 322 -9.22 0.07 6.92
CA ILE A 322 -10.11 1.24 6.86
C ILE A 322 -9.71 2.11 5.68
N TYR A 323 -10.61 2.23 4.71
CA TYR A 323 -10.50 3.15 3.59
C TYR A 323 -11.45 4.33 3.82
N VAL A 324 -11.01 5.53 3.49
CA VAL A 324 -11.79 6.77 3.69
C VAL A 324 -11.78 7.54 2.39
N TYR A 325 -12.94 7.89 1.85
CA TYR A 325 -12.99 8.81 0.73
C TYR A 325 -12.87 10.24 1.24
N ASP A 326 -11.86 10.97 0.76
CA ASP A 326 -11.66 12.36 1.12
C ASP A 326 -12.31 13.25 0.06
N ASN A 327 -13.29 14.03 0.47
CA ASN A 327 -14.10 14.84 -0.45
C ASN A 327 -13.38 16.09 -0.92
N LYS A 328 -12.38 16.60 -0.17
CA LYS A 328 -11.59 17.77 -0.58
C LYS A 328 -10.55 17.41 -1.63
N LEU A 329 -9.96 16.23 -1.50
CA LEU A 329 -8.97 15.70 -2.45
C LEU A 329 -9.60 14.84 -3.55
N GLU A 330 -10.90 14.54 -3.44
CA GLU A 330 -11.67 13.67 -4.35
C GLU A 330 -10.98 12.31 -4.59
N THR A 331 -10.33 11.77 -3.57
CA THR A 331 -9.52 10.54 -3.67
C THR A 331 -9.82 9.58 -2.54
N LEU A 332 -9.74 8.28 -2.83
CA LEU A 332 -9.74 7.27 -1.79
C LEU A 332 -8.41 7.28 -1.01
N LEU A 333 -8.49 7.47 0.29
CA LEU A 333 -7.39 7.35 1.23
C LEU A 333 -7.37 5.94 1.81
N THR A 334 -6.20 5.33 1.79
CA THR A 334 -5.94 3.99 2.33
C THR A 334 -5.52 4.10 3.81
N PRO A 335 -5.35 2.97 4.52
CA PRO A 335 -4.73 2.99 5.85
C PRO A 335 -3.38 3.71 5.93
N ALA A 336 -2.65 3.81 4.81
CA ALA A 336 -1.36 4.50 4.74
C ALA A 336 -1.47 6.03 4.66
N ARG A 337 -2.64 6.64 4.84
CA ARG A 337 -2.86 8.11 4.76
C ARG A 337 -2.03 8.94 5.75
N PRO A 338 -1.67 10.20 5.42
CA PRO A 338 -0.76 11.03 6.22
C PRO A 338 -1.28 11.31 7.64
N THR A 339 -2.59 11.40 7.83
CA THR A 339 -3.24 11.63 9.13
C THR A 339 -3.36 10.37 9.99
N ASN A 340 -2.84 9.24 9.52
CA ASN A 340 -2.82 7.98 10.27
C ASN A 340 -1.40 7.53 10.63
N VAL A 341 -0.34 8.25 10.20
CA VAL A 341 1.04 7.78 10.35
C VAL A 341 1.87 8.68 11.26
N PHE A 342 2.80 8.06 12.00
CA PHE A 342 3.79 8.73 12.85
C PHE A 342 5.02 7.84 13.09
N TRP A 343 6.01 8.38 13.81
CA TRP A 343 7.21 7.63 14.21
C TRP A 343 7.08 7.07 15.62
N SER A 344 7.34 5.77 15.77
CA SER A 344 7.45 5.12 17.08
C SER A 344 8.65 4.19 17.11
N LYS A 345 9.10 3.79 18.29
CA LYS A 345 10.06 2.70 18.45
C LYS A 345 9.41 1.38 18.04
N LYS A 346 10.21 0.48 17.48
CA LYS A 346 9.78 -0.84 17.02
C LYS A 346 9.09 -1.65 18.10
N LEU A 347 9.61 -1.63 19.34
CA LEU A 347 8.98 -2.30 20.47
C LEU A 347 7.54 -1.79 20.70
N SER A 348 7.33 -0.48 20.57
CA SER A 348 6.00 0.13 20.67
C SER A 348 5.07 -0.29 19.55
N ASN A 349 5.58 -0.40 18.32
CA ASN A 349 4.82 -0.83 17.15
C ASN A 349 4.42 -2.32 17.19
N MET A 350 5.06 -3.11 18.06
CA MET A 350 4.74 -4.53 18.28
C MET A 350 3.79 -4.77 19.45
N MET A 351 3.58 -3.77 20.32
CA MET A 351 2.59 -3.78 21.40
C MET A 351 1.24 -3.33 20.87
#